data_AF-A0A559LZF1-F1
#
_entry.id   AF-A0A559LZF1-F1
#
_cell.length_a   1.000
_cell.length_b   1.000
_cell.length_c   1.000
_cell.angle_alpha   90.00
_cell.angle_beta   90.00
_cell.angle_gamma   90.00
#
_symmetry.space_group_name_H-M   'P 1'
#
loop_
_entity.id
_entity.type
_entity.pdbx_description
1 polymer ?
#
loop_
_entity_poly.entity_id
_entity_poly.type
_entity_poly.pdbx_seq_one_letter_code
_entity_poly.pdbx_strand_id
1 'polypeptide(L)'
;MSHKSSSRCSHENLTFSPSSNAAIAGYKRQTLQQRTAAASTQIIKPNSSSAEEAKPSTFPAPLVLPEDELSWDPSDPAQSLRSWSRGKHRNKITPERRTIYLAAPPSFSPEVSFAQKWSQPKAARARSRAGEEVKVKVEVQDVLQYLQAFYHGLPVKLLPSPNPIFTNDVGNPKRQTLWLNTHTPAGCVGIRSRPTPKGEFSHQLNLNDLLDAAIEILPTDAYAVLMLVEHDIYEDEEDDFACGRAYGGSRIAVISTARYNPLLDVKQGIEREHGWPASHCETYIKWCVDGLEE
;
A
#
# COMPACT_ATOMS: atom_id res chain seq x y z
N MET A 1 -2.47 21.51 14.83
CA MET A 1 -2.35 21.80 16.28
C MET A 1 -2.84 20.57 17.03
N SER A 2 -2.06 20.03 17.97
CA SER A 2 -2.46 18.88 18.78
C SER A 2 -3.27 19.38 19.98
N HIS A 3 -4.60 19.22 19.92
CA HIS A 3 -5.46 19.48 21.06
C HIS A 3 -5.92 18.17 21.69
N LYS A 4 -5.73 18.09 23.01
CA LYS A 4 -6.25 17.04 23.88
C LYS A 4 -7.74 17.30 24.15
N SER A 5 -8.58 16.35 23.75
CA SER A 5 -9.92 16.07 24.33
C SER A 5 -10.12 14.56 24.16
N SER A 6 -9.83 13.69 25.14
CA SER A 6 -10.47 13.41 26.43
C SER A 6 -11.84 12.72 26.38
N SER A 7 -12.38 12.39 25.21
CA SER A 7 -13.36 11.31 25.06
C SER A 7 -13.23 10.69 23.68
N ARG A 8 -13.06 9.36 23.61
CA ARG A 8 -13.17 8.64 22.33
C ARG A 8 -14.50 9.02 21.67
N CYS A 9 -14.49 9.37 20.39
CA CYS A 9 -15.72 9.59 19.66
C CYS A 9 -16.59 8.32 19.74
N SER A 10 -17.89 8.45 20.01
CA SER A 10 -18.81 7.30 20.11
C SER A 10 -19.29 6.80 18.74
N HIS A 11 -19.02 7.55 17.66
CA HIS A 11 -19.44 7.27 16.28
C HIS A 11 -20.93 6.92 16.14
N GLU A 12 -21.79 7.50 16.99
CA GLU A 12 -23.22 7.19 17.04
C GLU A 12 -23.96 7.41 15.71
N ASN A 13 -23.54 8.43 14.95
CA ASN A 13 -24.13 8.78 13.66
C ASN A 13 -23.05 8.75 12.58
N LEU A 14 -23.28 7.92 11.57
CA LEU A 14 -22.42 7.73 10.42
C LEU A 14 -23.13 8.16 9.14
N THR A 15 -22.38 8.82 8.25
CA THR A 15 -22.85 9.20 6.92
C THR A 15 -21.94 8.65 5.82
N PHE A 16 -22.50 8.48 4.63
CA PHE A 16 -21.79 8.02 3.42
C PHE A 16 -21.73 9.11 2.33
N SER A 17 -22.18 10.30 2.69
CA SER A 17 -22.21 11.51 1.87
C SER A 17 -20.98 12.38 2.18
N PRO A 18 -20.55 13.24 1.25
CA PRO A 18 -19.49 14.18 1.55
C PRO A 18 -19.98 15.21 2.60
N SER A 19 -19.07 16.01 3.14
CA SER A 19 -19.42 17.11 4.03
C SER A 19 -20.19 18.22 3.28
N SER A 20 -20.80 19.16 4.02
CA SER A 20 -21.38 20.37 3.44
C SER A 20 -20.35 21.26 2.72
N ASN A 21 -19.08 21.22 3.13
CA ASN A 21 -18.00 21.95 2.46
C ASN A 21 -17.80 21.49 1.00
N ALA A 22 -18.18 20.25 0.65
CA ALA A 22 -18.11 19.78 -0.73
C ALA A 22 -18.92 20.65 -1.71
N ALA A 23 -20.07 21.17 -1.27
CA ALA A 23 -20.88 22.06 -2.09
C ALA A 23 -20.23 23.44 -2.27
N ILE A 24 -19.56 23.94 -1.22
CA ILE A 24 -18.83 25.21 -1.23
C ILE A 24 -17.61 25.12 -2.15
N ALA A 25 -16.85 24.03 -2.04
CA ALA A 25 -15.71 23.73 -2.90
C ALA A 25 -16.14 23.45 -4.35
N GLY A 26 -17.41 23.18 -4.62
CA GLY A 26 -17.89 22.81 -5.97
C GLY A 26 -17.57 21.36 -6.37
N TYR A 27 -17.26 20.50 -5.40
CA TYR A 27 -17.03 19.07 -5.63
C TYR A 27 -18.29 18.38 -6.15
N LYS A 28 -18.11 17.57 -7.21
CA LYS A 28 -19.19 16.78 -7.81
C LYS A 28 -18.83 15.30 -7.76
N ARG A 29 -19.63 14.54 -7.04
CA ARG A 29 -19.51 13.08 -7.00
C ARG A 29 -19.74 12.48 -8.38
N GLN A 30 -18.89 11.54 -8.77
CA GLN A 30 -19.02 10.84 -10.04
C GLN A 30 -20.32 10.04 -10.09
N THR A 31 -21.00 10.05 -11.23
CA THR A 31 -22.24 9.28 -11.45
C THR A 31 -21.97 7.79 -11.50
N LEU A 32 -23.01 6.95 -11.34
CA LEU A 32 -22.87 5.50 -11.47
C LEU A 32 -22.23 5.12 -12.83
N GLN A 33 -22.66 5.75 -13.92
CA GLN A 33 -22.10 5.51 -15.25
C GLN A 33 -20.60 5.83 -15.32
N GLN A 34 -20.17 6.95 -14.72
CA GLN A 34 -18.75 7.31 -14.66
C GLN A 34 -17.94 6.31 -13.82
N ARG A 35 -18.47 5.87 -12.67
CA ARG A 35 -17.81 4.86 -11.81
C ARG A 35 -17.69 3.50 -12.51
N THR A 36 -18.76 3.02 -13.15
CA THR A 36 -18.75 1.78 -13.94
C THR A 36 -17.77 1.87 -15.11
N ALA A 37 -17.71 3.01 -15.80
CA ALA A 37 -16.74 3.24 -16.86
C ALA A 37 -15.30 3.28 -16.33
N ALA A 38 -15.06 3.81 -15.12
CA ALA A 38 -13.75 3.89 -14.49
C ALA A 38 -13.18 2.51 -14.12
N ALA A 39 -14.04 1.57 -13.72
CA ALA A 39 -13.69 0.19 -13.36
C ALA A 39 -13.48 -0.75 -14.58
N SER A 40 -13.64 -0.26 -15.81
CA SER A 40 -13.55 -1.08 -17.02
C SER A 40 -12.30 -0.78 -17.83
N THR A 41 -11.64 -1.84 -18.34
CA THR A 41 -10.58 -1.73 -19.35
C THR A 41 -11.13 -1.50 -20.76
N GLN A 42 -12.42 -1.76 -20.98
CA GLN A 42 -13.08 -1.65 -22.29
C GLN A 42 -13.88 -0.35 -22.43
N ILE A 43 -14.25 0.01 -23.66
CA ILE A 43 -15.22 1.09 -23.92
C ILE A 43 -16.62 0.51 -23.70
N ILE A 44 -17.19 0.72 -22.51
CA ILE A 44 -18.61 0.43 -22.26
C ILE A 44 -19.44 1.46 -23.04
N LYS A 45 -20.30 0.99 -23.97
CA LYS A 45 -21.28 1.85 -24.65
C LYS A 45 -22.40 2.24 -23.65
N PRO A 46 -22.97 3.45 -23.72
CA PRO A 46 -23.91 3.98 -22.71
C PRO A 46 -25.21 3.19 -22.47
N ASN A 47 -25.49 2.13 -23.22
CA ASN A 47 -26.83 1.55 -23.31
C ASN A 47 -27.11 0.34 -22.39
N SER A 48 -26.27 0.05 -21.39
CA SER A 48 -26.60 -0.95 -20.37
C SER A 48 -27.27 -0.25 -19.17
N SER A 49 -28.52 0.13 -19.33
CA SER A 49 -29.37 0.79 -18.32
C SER A 49 -29.88 -0.15 -17.22
N SER A 50 -29.13 -1.23 -16.89
CA SER A 50 -29.53 -2.23 -15.89
C SER A 50 -28.60 -2.30 -14.68
N ALA A 51 -27.60 -1.41 -14.59
CA ALA A 51 -26.80 -1.32 -13.38
C ALA A 51 -27.62 -0.59 -12.31
N GLU A 52 -28.11 -1.33 -11.32
CA GLU A 52 -28.70 -0.74 -10.11
C GLU A 52 -27.66 0.13 -9.40
N GLU A 53 -28.11 1.25 -8.85
CA GLU A 53 -27.24 2.09 -8.05
C GLU A 53 -26.84 1.36 -6.77
N ALA A 54 -25.54 1.10 -6.63
CA ALA A 54 -24.99 0.54 -5.41
C ALA A 54 -25.36 1.43 -4.22
N LYS A 55 -25.67 0.81 -3.08
CA LYS A 55 -25.96 1.54 -1.84
C LYS A 55 -24.80 2.49 -1.52
N PRO A 56 -25.05 3.72 -1.03
CA PRO A 56 -23.99 4.64 -0.63
C PRO A 56 -22.99 4.02 0.35
N SER A 57 -23.44 3.08 1.19
CA SER A 57 -22.60 2.31 2.12
C SER A 57 -21.64 1.32 1.46
N THR A 58 -21.83 0.99 0.19
CA THR A 58 -20.92 0.11 -0.58
C THR A 58 -19.74 0.90 -1.14
N PHE A 59 -19.99 2.13 -1.60
CA PHE A 59 -18.96 3.02 -2.12
C PHE A 59 -19.21 4.42 -1.59
N PRO A 60 -18.78 4.76 -0.37
CA PRO A 60 -19.01 6.08 0.22
C PRO A 60 -18.41 7.20 -0.63
N ALA A 61 -18.99 8.40 -0.58
CA ALA A 61 -18.34 9.57 -1.16
C ALA A 61 -17.05 9.90 -0.38
N PRO A 62 -16.02 10.47 -1.03
CA PRO A 62 -14.88 10.99 -0.30
C PRO A 62 -15.35 12.06 0.69
N LEU A 63 -14.69 12.11 1.84
CA LEU A 63 -14.85 13.23 2.75
C LEU A 63 -14.11 14.44 2.16
N VAL A 64 -14.77 15.60 2.13
CA VAL A 64 -14.21 16.85 1.61
C VAL A 64 -14.27 17.88 2.72
N LEU A 65 -13.24 17.97 3.56
CA LEU A 65 -13.19 18.97 4.64
C LEU A 65 -12.59 20.28 4.12
N PRO A 66 -12.76 21.40 4.85
CA PRO A 66 -12.01 22.61 4.56
C PRO A 66 -10.51 22.31 4.55
N GLU A 67 -9.79 22.95 3.64
CA GLU A 67 -8.32 22.79 3.48
C GLU A 67 -7.84 21.39 3.05
N ASP A 68 -8.73 20.46 2.72
CA ASP A 68 -8.37 19.22 2.05
C ASP A 68 -8.07 19.45 0.55
N GLU A 69 -7.34 18.51 -0.06
CA GLU A 69 -6.99 18.54 -1.49
C GLU A 69 -8.23 18.71 -2.39
N LEU A 70 -9.29 17.92 -2.15
CA LEU A 70 -10.55 18.03 -2.91
C LEU A 70 -11.35 19.30 -2.61
N SER A 71 -11.03 20.02 -1.54
CA SER A 71 -11.60 21.34 -1.29
C SER A 71 -10.90 22.43 -2.10
N TRP A 72 -9.60 22.26 -2.38
CA TRP A 72 -8.82 23.19 -3.21
C TRP A 72 -8.95 22.90 -4.70
N ASP A 73 -8.87 21.62 -5.08
CA ASP A 73 -9.13 21.13 -6.43
C ASP A 73 -10.30 20.12 -6.43
N PRO A 74 -11.56 20.60 -6.50
CA PRO A 74 -12.74 19.74 -6.57
C PRO A 74 -12.79 18.87 -7.84
N SER A 75 -11.92 19.13 -8.81
CA SER A 75 -11.84 18.43 -10.08
C SER A 75 -10.68 17.43 -10.17
N ASP A 76 -9.89 17.29 -9.09
CA ASP A 76 -8.76 16.36 -9.04
C ASP A 76 -9.20 14.95 -9.48
N PRO A 77 -8.59 14.38 -10.52
CA PRO A 77 -9.08 13.14 -11.11
C PRO A 77 -8.86 11.95 -10.18
N ALA A 78 -9.95 11.23 -9.89
CA ALA A 78 -9.87 9.94 -9.21
C ALA A 78 -9.00 8.93 -9.98
N GLN A 79 -8.29 8.08 -9.23
CA GLN A 79 -7.57 6.95 -9.81
C GLN A 79 -8.57 5.94 -10.39
N SER A 80 -8.34 5.48 -11.62
CA SER A 80 -9.21 4.50 -12.26
C SER A 80 -8.44 3.47 -13.09
N LEU A 81 -8.96 2.24 -13.12
CA LEU A 81 -8.42 1.16 -13.96
C LEU A 81 -8.44 1.54 -15.45
N ARG A 82 -9.47 2.25 -15.90
CA ARG A 82 -9.58 2.77 -17.26
C ARG A 82 -8.48 3.76 -17.61
N SER A 83 -8.24 4.75 -16.75
CA SER A 83 -7.17 5.74 -16.97
C SER A 83 -5.82 5.05 -16.95
N TRP A 84 -5.60 4.19 -15.95
CA TRP A 84 -4.38 3.41 -15.80
C TRP A 84 -4.09 2.56 -17.05
N SER A 85 -5.05 1.75 -17.51
CA SER A 85 -4.85 0.83 -18.64
C SER A 85 -4.59 1.53 -19.98
N ARG A 86 -5.01 2.80 -20.12
CA ARG A 86 -4.86 3.59 -21.35
C ARG A 86 -3.65 4.53 -21.33
N GLY A 87 -2.90 4.55 -20.24
CA GLY A 87 -1.68 5.36 -20.14
C GLY A 87 -0.67 4.96 -21.22
N LYS A 88 -0.23 5.92 -22.04
CA LYS A 88 0.71 5.66 -23.16
C LYS A 88 2.06 5.10 -22.69
N HIS A 89 2.45 5.41 -21.47
CA HIS A 89 3.66 4.96 -20.80
C HIS A 89 3.52 3.58 -20.12
N ARG A 90 2.34 2.96 -20.19
CA ARG A 90 2.09 1.65 -19.59
C ARG A 90 2.34 0.54 -20.59
N ASN A 91 2.77 -0.60 -20.05
CA ASN A 91 2.76 -1.84 -20.81
C ASN A 91 1.34 -2.16 -21.25
N LYS A 92 1.20 -2.64 -22.49
CA LYS A 92 -0.07 -3.16 -22.99
C LYS A 92 -0.43 -4.43 -22.22
N ILE A 93 -1.71 -4.55 -21.86
CA ILE A 93 -2.30 -5.80 -21.39
C ILE A 93 -2.54 -6.66 -22.62
N THR A 94 -1.96 -7.86 -22.67
CA THR A 94 -2.17 -8.82 -23.76
C THR A 94 -2.69 -10.13 -23.19
N PRO A 95 -3.34 -11.00 -24.00
CA PRO A 95 -3.78 -12.32 -23.54
C PRO A 95 -2.66 -13.13 -22.89
N GLU A 96 -1.43 -13.00 -23.38
CA GLU A 96 -0.24 -13.70 -22.92
C GLU A 96 0.33 -13.09 -21.63
N ARG A 97 0.19 -11.77 -21.44
CA ARG A 97 0.76 -11.02 -20.30
C ARG A 97 -0.26 -10.10 -19.65
N ARG A 98 -1.22 -10.70 -18.94
CA ARG A 98 -2.32 -9.99 -18.26
C ARG A 98 -2.37 -10.18 -16.75
N THR A 99 -1.55 -11.07 -16.20
CA THR A 99 -1.62 -11.46 -14.79
C THR A 99 -0.81 -10.52 -13.91
N ILE A 100 -1.43 -9.97 -12.86
CA ILE A 100 -0.69 -9.25 -11.82
C ILE A 100 -0.39 -10.24 -10.69
N TYR A 101 0.89 -10.40 -10.37
CA TYR A 101 1.32 -11.27 -9.28
C TYR A 101 1.69 -10.46 -8.05
N LEU A 102 1.27 -10.93 -6.88
CA LEU A 102 1.73 -10.43 -5.58
C LEU A 102 2.68 -11.46 -4.96
N ALA A 103 3.96 -11.12 -4.82
CA ALA A 103 4.90 -11.92 -4.05
C ALA A 103 4.80 -11.52 -2.57
N ALA A 104 4.58 -12.53 -1.72
CA ALA A 104 4.55 -12.33 -0.27
C ALA A 104 5.94 -11.89 0.23
N PRO A 105 6.02 -11.26 1.43
CA PRO A 105 7.31 -11.02 2.06
C PRO A 105 8.17 -12.29 2.09
N PRO A 106 9.46 -12.20 1.74
CA PRO A 106 10.35 -13.34 1.83
C PRO A 106 10.36 -13.95 3.23
N SER A 107 10.43 -15.28 3.29
CA SER A 107 10.63 -15.97 4.56
C SER A 107 12.13 -15.98 4.92
N PHE A 108 12.48 -16.59 6.05
CA PHE A 108 13.87 -16.63 6.53
C PHE A 108 14.28 -18.06 6.80
N SER A 109 15.50 -18.41 6.41
CA SER A 109 16.17 -19.61 6.90
C SER A 109 16.58 -19.43 8.37
N PRO A 110 16.76 -20.52 9.14
CA PRO A 110 17.15 -20.44 10.55
C PRO A 110 18.40 -19.58 10.81
N GLU A 111 19.38 -19.65 9.89
CA GLU A 111 20.70 -19.02 9.99
C GLU A 111 20.64 -17.50 9.93
N VAL A 112 19.63 -16.93 9.25
CA VAL A 112 19.43 -15.48 9.11
C VAL A 112 18.17 -14.97 9.79
N SER A 113 17.57 -15.77 10.68
CA SER A 113 16.40 -15.38 11.48
C SER A 113 16.60 -14.09 12.29
N PHE A 114 17.84 -13.70 12.60
CA PHE A 114 18.14 -12.42 13.23
C PHE A 114 17.67 -11.21 12.39
N ALA A 115 17.70 -11.34 11.06
CA ALA A 115 17.31 -10.28 10.12
C ALA A 115 15.79 -10.03 10.13
N GLN A 116 14.99 -10.98 10.61
CA GLN A 116 13.56 -10.76 10.82
C GLN A 116 13.30 -9.66 11.84
N LYS A 117 14.15 -9.53 12.87
CA LYS A 117 13.98 -8.46 13.87
C LYS A 117 14.11 -7.08 13.24
N TRP A 118 14.83 -6.95 12.12
CA TRP A 118 15.08 -5.66 11.46
C TRP A 118 13.82 -5.02 10.87
N SER A 119 12.76 -5.78 10.59
CA SER A 119 11.46 -5.25 10.14
C SER A 119 10.60 -4.64 11.24
N GLN A 120 11.03 -4.71 12.50
CA GLN A 120 10.30 -4.12 13.63
C GLN A 120 10.86 -2.74 13.98
N PRO A 121 10.01 -1.70 14.12
CA PRO A 121 10.47 -0.40 14.56
C PRO A 121 10.94 -0.49 16.02
N LYS A 122 11.93 0.32 16.39
CA LYS A 122 12.54 0.34 17.74
C LYS A 122 11.49 0.57 18.83
N ALA A 123 10.47 1.40 18.56
CA ALA A 123 9.35 1.63 19.45
C ALA A 123 8.53 0.34 19.73
N ALA A 124 8.34 -0.52 18.72
CA ALA A 124 7.69 -1.82 18.88
C ALA A 124 8.44 -2.70 19.87
N ARG A 125 9.76 -2.79 19.71
CA ARG A 125 10.62 -3.61 20.57
C ARG A 125 10.55 -3.18 22.03
N ALA A 126 10.38 -1.88 22.28
CA ALA A 126 10.17 -1.36 23.64
C ALA A 126 8.81 -1.78 24.21
N ARG A 127 7.73 -1.68 23.43
CA ARG A 127 6.36 -2.08 23.85
C ARG A 127 6.18 -3.59 24.02
N SER A 128 6.75 -4.40 23.14
CA SER A 128 6.72 -5.87 23.29
C SER A 128 7.44 -6.34 24.56
N ARG A 129 8.51 -5.65 24.98
CA ARG A 129 9.15 -5.90 26.28
C ARG A 129 8.26 -5.54 27.48
N ALA A 130 7.30 -4.65 27.29
CA ALA A 130 6.32 -4.25 28.28
C ALA A 130 5.03 -5.12 28.26
N GLY A 131 4.93 -6.11 27.36
CA GLY A 131 3.80 -7.04 27.31
C GLY A 131 2.57 -6.55 26.53
N GLU A 132 2.67 -5.47 25.76
CA GLU A 132 1.58 -5.03 24.88
C GLU A 132 1.55 -5.83 23.57
N GLU A 133 0.43 -6.52 23.33
CA GLU A 133 0.15 -7.20 22.08
C GLU A 133 -0.41 -6.20 21.06
N VAL A 134 0.36 -5.89 20.03
CA VAL A 134 -0.11 -5.03 18.93
C VAL A 134 -0.10 -5.89 17.65
N LYS A 135 -1.25 -5.98 16.98
CA LYS A 135 -1.33 -6.54 15.62
C LYS A 135 -0.78 -5.49 14.66
N VAL A 136 0.43 -5.75 14.15
CA VAL A 136 1.27 -4.74 13.50
C VAL A 136 1.59 -5.08 12.04
N LYS A 137 1.34 -6.33 11.64
CA LYS A 137 1.70 -6.84 10.33
C LYS A 137 0.54 -6.66 9.36
N VAL A 138 0.87 -6.13 8.17
CA VAL A 138 -0.04 -6.13 7.03
C VAL A 138 -0.20 -7.56 6.54
N GLU A 139 -1.42 -8.06 6.52
CA GLU A 139 -1.70 -9.39 5.99
C GLU A 139 -1.63 -9.36 4.46
N VAL A 140 -0.84 -10.28 3.89
CA VAL A 140 -0.66 -10.37 2.43
C VAL A 140 -2.01 -10.58 1.72
N GLN A 141 -2.92 -11.29 2.37
CA GLN A 141 -4.26 -11.57 1.85
C GLN A 141 -5.14 -10.32 1.77
N ASP A 142 -4.95 -9.32 2.65
CA ASP A 142 -5.67 -8.05 2.58
C ASP A 142 -5.19 -7.22 1.39
N VAL A 143 -3.86 -7.19 1.17
CA VAL A 143 -3.27 -6.54 -0.02
C VAL A 143 -3.73 -7.23 -1.30
N LEU A 144 -3.74 -8.56 -1.33
CA LEU A 144 -4.22 -9.32 -2.49
C LEU A 144 -5.68 -8.97 -2.83
N GLN A 145 -6.56 -8.96 -1.83
CA GLN A 145 -7.97 -8.62 -2.00
C GLN A 145 -8.15 -7.18 -2.49
N TYR A 146 -7.40 -6.24 -1.93
CA TYR A 146 -7.42 -4.85 -2.38
C TYR A 146 -7.02 -4.74 -3.86
N LEU A 147 -5.92 -5.40 -4.26
CA LEU A 147 -5.47 -5.39 -5.66
C LEU A 147 -6.48 -6.07 -6.59
N GLN A 148 -7.11 -7.18 -6.17
CA GLN A 148 -8.17 -7.85 -6.91
C GLN A 148 -9.39 -6.93 -7.12
N ALA A 149 -9.76 -6.16 -6.09
CA ALA A 149 -10.85 -5.19 -6.18
C ALA A 149 -10.51 -4.03 -7.11
N PHE A 150 -9.29 -3.48 -7.01
CA PHE A 150 -8.86 -2.34 -7.84
C PHE A 150 -8.66 -2.73 -9.31
N TYR A 151 -7.95 -3.83 -9.58
CA TYR A 151 -7.67 -4.34 -10.93
C TYR A 151 -8.78 -5.30 -11.42
N HIS A 152 -10.03 -4.99 -11.08
CA HIS A 152 -11.19 -5.79 -11.43
C HIS A 152 -11.21 -6.19 -12.93
N GLY A 153 -11.43 -7.47 -13.20
CA GLY A 153 -11.41 -8.04 -14.56
C GLY A 153 -10.03 -8.46 -15.07
N LEU A 154 -8.94 -8.18 -14.34
CA LEU A 154 -7.62 -8.78 -14.57
C LEU A 154 -7.37 -9.93 -13.58
N PRO A 155 -6.63 -10.98 -13.98
CA PRO A 155 -6.21 -12.00 -13.03
C PRO A 155 -5.16 -11.41 -12.09
N VAL A 156 -5.49 -11.35 -10.80
CA VAL A 156 -4.57 -10.95 -9.72
C VAL A 156 -4.45 -12.12 -8.74
N LYS A 157 -3.24 -12.62 -8.53
CA LYS A 157 -2.99 -13.80 -7.67
C LYS A 157 -1.65 -13.71 -6.96
N LEU A 158 -1.48 -14.53 -5.93
CA LEU A 158 -0.17 -14.70 -5.29
C LEU A 158 0.82 -15.32 -6.28
N LEU A 159 2.10 -14.96 -6.12
CA LEU A 159 3.20 -15.62 -6.82
C LEU A 159 3.19 -17.12 -6.48
N PRO A 160 3.33 -18.03 -7.47
CA PRO A 160 3.38 -19.46 -7.19
C PRO A 160 4.53 -19.82 -6.25
N SER A 161 4.32 -20.84 -5.43
CA SER A 161 5.38 -21.39 -4.58
C SER A 161 6.51 -22.01 -5.41
N PRO A 162 7.76 -22.00 -4.91
CA PRO A 162 8.15 -21.51 -3.58
C PRO A 162 8.32 -19.99 -3.50
N ASN A 163 8.00 -19.42 -2.32
CA ASN A 163 8.24 -18.01 -2.02
C ASN A 163 9.74 -17.75 -1.79
N PRO A 164 10.30 -16.59 -2.16
CA PRO A 164 11.69 -16.27 -1.88
C PRO A 164 12.04 -16.39 -0.39
N ILE A 165 13.29 -16.79 -0.10
CA ILE A 165 13.76 -17.05 1.26
C ILE A 165 15.09 -16.33 1.47
N PHE A 166 15.16 -15.51 2.52
CA PHE A 166 16.42 -14.97 2.99
C PHE A 166 17.29 -16.09 3.58
N THR A 167 18.54 -16.18 3.14
CA THR A 167 19.51 -17.19 3.55
C THR A 167 20.90 -16.57 3.76
N ASN A 168 21.81 -17.34 4.35
CA ASN A 168 23.23 -16.99 4.43
C ASN A 168 23.98 -17.31 3.13
N ASP A 169 25.20 -16.79 3.05
CA ASP A 169 26.10 -16.86 1.90
C ASP A 169 26.40 -18.30 1.45
N VAL A 170 26.33 -18.52 0.12
CA VAL A 170 26.68 -19.78 -0.53
C VAL A 170 28.20 -20.01 -0.55
N GLY A 171 29.04 -19.09 -0.05
CA GLY A 171 30.51 -19.28 -0.12
C GLY A 171 31.47 -18.48 0.76
N ASN A 172 31.10 -17.45 1.55
CA ASN A 172 32.10 -16.72 2.36
C ASN A 172 31.61 -16.20 3.74
N PRO A 173 32.05 -16.81 4.86
CA PRO A 173 31.59 -16.45 6.20
C PRO A 173 32.06 -15.08 6.73
N LYS A 174 32.95 -14.37 6.02
CA LYS A 174 33.52 -13.08 6.49
C LYS A 174 32.70 -11.85 6.12
N ARG A 175 31.73 -11.96 5.19
CA ARG A 175 30.78 -10.89 4.87
C ARG A 175 29.40 -11.32 5.36
N GLN A 176 28.78 -10.53 6.24
CA GLN A 176 27.37 -10.70 6.62
C GLN A 176 26.46 -10.21 5.47
N THR A 177 26.59 -10.82 4.29
CA THR A 177 25.70 -10.56 3.16
C THR A 177 24.44 -11.39 3.36
N LEU A 178 23.29 -10.72 3.38
CA LEU A 178 22.00 -11.40 3.36
C LEU A 178 21.71 -11.78 1.91
N TRP A 179 21.42 -13.05 1.63
CA TRP A 179 21.08 -13.50 0.29
C TRP A 179 19.59 -13.78 0.20
N LEU A 180 18.99 -13.55 -0.96
CA LEU A 180 17.61 -13.91 -1.24
C LEU A 180 17.61 -15.04 -2.27
N ASN A 181 17.26 -16.25 -1.84
CA ASN A 181 17.06 -17.38 -2.72
C ASN A 181 15.72 -17.19 -3.44
N THR A 182 15.77 -17.06 -4.76
CA THR A 182 14.58 -16.82 -5.61
C THR A 182 13.96 -18.12 -6.10
N HIS A 183 14.59 -19.27 -5.82
CA HIS A 183 14.24 -20.60 -6.32
C HIS A 183 14.18 -20.70 -7.85
N THR A 184 14.84 -19.77 -8.53
CA THR A 184 15.02 -19.80 -9.98
C THR A 184 16.38 -20.39 -10.32
N PRO A 185 16.64 -20.75 -11.59
CA PRO A 185 17.97 -21.19 -12.02
C PRO A 185 19.09 -20.17 -11.79
N ALA A 186 18.77 -18.87 -11.60
CA ALA A 186 19.74 -17.84 -11.24
C ALA A 186 20.25 -18.00 -9.78
N GLY A 187 19.46 -18.67 -8.93
CA GLY A 187 19.87 -19.11 -7.60
C GLY A 187 19.58 -18.08 -6.51
N CYS A 188 20.45 -17.09 -6.33
CA CYS A 188 20.39 -16.17 -5.19
C CYS A 188 20.85 -14.77 -5.57
N VAL A 189 20.15 -13.75 -5.07
CA VAL A 189 20.53 -12.34 -5.18
C VAL A 189 21.09 -11.84 -3.86
N GLY A 190 22.26 -11.20 -3.89
CA GLY A 190 22.88 -10.62 -2.71
C GLY A 190 22.20 -9.31 -2.33
N ILE A 191 21.65 -9.23 -1.12
CA ILE A 191 20.93 -8.06 -0.61
C ILE A 191 21.82 -7.31 0.36
N ARG A 192 22.31 -6.14 -0.05
CA ARG A 192 23.04 -5.24 0.84
C ARG A 192 22.12 -4.73 1.94
N SER A 193 22.71 -4.53 3.11
CA SER A 193 22.04 -3.90 4.24
C SER A 193 22.94 -2.82 4.83
N ARG A 194 22.32 -1.83 5.47
CA ARG A 194 23.04 -0.81 6.23
C ARG A 194 22.43 -0.63 7.62
N PRO A 195 23.25 -0.43 8.67
CA PRO A 195 22.74 -0.11 9.99
C PRO A 195 22.16 1.31 10.02
N THR A 196 21.10 1.50 10.81
CA THR A 196 20.47 2.81 11.03
C THR A 196 20.41 3.15 12.52
N PRO A 197 21.54 3.50 13.18
CA PRO A 197 21.60 3.69 14.62
C PRO A 197 20.60 4.73 15.13
N LYS A 198 20.38 5.80 14.36
CA LYS A 198 19.47 6.91 14.69
C LYS A 198 18.06 6.78 14.08
N GLY A 199 17.82 5.79 13.21
CA GLY A 199 16.53 5.63 12.51
C GLY A 199 15.47 4.88 13.33
N GLU A 200 14.24 4.79 12.79
CA GLU A 200 13.15 4.02 13.42
C GLU A 200 13.41 2.52 13.44
N PHE A 201 14.10 2.02 12.43
CA PHE A 201 14.49 0.62 12.29
C PHE A 201 15.97 0.45 12.67
N SER A 202 16.41 -0.78 12.88
CA SER A 202 17.83 -1.05 13.17
C SER A 202 18.70 -1.14 11.92
N HIS A 203 18.10 -1.58 10.82
CA HIS A 203 18.77 -1.76 9.53
C HIS A 203 17.80 -1.44 8.40
N GLN A 204 18.35 -1.14 7.24
CA GLN A 204 17.61 -1.04 5.98
C GLN A 204 18.19 -2.02 4.95
N LEU A 205 17.35 -2.51 4.04
CA LEU A 205 17.76 -3.34 2.90
C LEU A 205 17.86 -2.49 1.63
N ASN A 206 18.82 -2.80 0.77
CA ASN A 206 18.97 -2.07 -0.48
C ASN A 206 17.85 -2.43 -1.47
N LEU A 207 17.18 -1.40 -1.98
CA LEU A 207 16.03 -1.50 -2.87
C LEU A 207 16.43 -1.98 -4.26
N ASN A 208 17.57 -1.57 -4.78
CA ASN A 208 18.03 -2.00 -6.11
C ASN A 208 18.29 -3.51 -6.12
N ASP A 209 18.94 -4.04 -5.09
CA ASP A 209 19.17 -5.48 -4.96
C ASP A 209 17.84 -6.27 -4.86
N LEU A 210 16.82 -5.71 -4.18
CA LEU A 210 15.49 -6.30 -4.11
C LEU A 210 14.74 -6.24 -5.46
N LEU A 211 14.95 -5.19 -6.25
CA LEU A 211 14.39 -5.06 -7.60
C LEU A 211 15.03 -6.10 -8.53
N ASP A 212 16.34 -6.34 -8.43
CA ASP A 212 17.01 -7.40 -9.19
C ASP A 212 16.41 -8.78 -8.88
N ALA A 213 16.15 -9.08 -7.60
CA ALA A 213 15.46 -10.31 -7.23
C ALA A 213 14.01 -10.36 -7.73
N ALA A 214 13.31 -9.23 -7.78
CA ALA A 214 11.97 -9.16 -8.37
C ALA A 214 11.97 -9.44 -9.88
N ILE A 215 13.05 -9.10 -10.60
CA ILE A 215 13.24 -9.46 -12.02
C ILE A 215 13.36 -10.98 -12.16
N GLU A 216 14.15 -11.64 -11.31
CA GLU A 216 14.35 -13.09 -11.39
C GLU A 216 13.04 -13.88 -11.22
N ILE A 217 12.20 -13.46 -10.27
CA ILE A 217 10.95 -14.16 -9.95
C ILE A 217 9.78 -13.82 -10.89
N LEU A 218 9.98 -12.94 -11.88
CA LEU A 218 8.92 -12.46 -12.78
C LEU A 218 8.38 -13.61 -13.66
N PRO A 219 7.11 -14.03 -13.51
CA PRO A 219 6.54 -15.06 -14.37
C PRO A 219 6.41 -14.60 -15.83
N THR A 220 6.50 -15.53 -16.77
CA THR A 220 6.41 -15.23 -18.21
C THR A 220 5.05 -14.67 -18.62
N ASP A 221 3.96 -15.09 -17.97
CA ASP A 221 2.59 -14.59 -18.20
C ASP A 221 2.25 -13.32 -17.41
N ALA A 222 3.20 -12.80 -16.62
CA ALA A 222 2.96 -11.65 -15.77
C ALA A 222 2.83 -10.36 -16.61
N TYR A 223 1.73 -9.65 -16.40
CA TYR A 223 1.66 -8.23 -16.67
C TYR A 223 2.65 -7.47 -15.79
N ALA A 224 2.65 -7.77 -14.50
CA ALA A 224 3.59 -7.26 -13.52
C ALA A 224 3.69 -8.18 -12.29
N VAL A 225 4.80 -8.09 -11.56
CA VAL A 225 4.94 -8.63 -10.20
C VAL A 225 5.17 -7.49 -9.22
N LEU A 226 4.46 -7.55 -8.10
CA LEU A 226 4.65 -6.69 -6.94
C LEU A 226 5.20 -7.54 -5.80
N MET A 227 6.42 -7.24 -5.36
CA MET A 227 7.04 -7.91 -4.21
C MET A 227 6.88 -7.06 -2.96
N LEU A 228 6.25 -7.63 -1.94
CA LEU A 228 6.17 -7.02 -0.62
C LEU A 228 7.45 -7.32 0.17
N VAL A 229 7.90 -6.35 0.96
CA VAL A 229 9.03 -6.49 1.90
C VAL A 229 8.63 -5.83 3.21
N GLU A 230 9.00 -6.42 4.34
CA GLU A 230 8.64 -5.88 5.67
C GLU A 230 9.71 -4.95 6.25
N HIS A 231 10.91 -4.99 5.68
CA HIS A 231 12.04 -4.18 6.11
C HIS A 231 11.96 -2.77 5.58
N ASP A 232 12.49 -1.83 6.34
CA ASP A 232 12.79 -0.51 5.84
C ASP A 232 13.83 -0.62 4.71
N ILE A 233 13.69 0.19 3.67
CA ILE A 233 14.51 0.08 2.45
C ILE A 233 15.14 1.41 2.08
N TYR A 234 16.21 1.37 1.29
CA TYR A 234 16.92 2.54 0.76
C TYR A 234 17.42 2.25 -0.65
N GLU A 235 17.58 3.26 -1.51
CA GLU A 235 18.06 3.05 -2.88
C GLU A 235 19.55 3.37 -3.00
N ASP A 236 20.00 4.50 -2.45
CA ASP A 236 21.41 4.91 -2.42
C ASP A 236 21.86 5.55 -1.10
N GLU A 237 23.09 6.09 -1.08
CA GLU A 237 23.71 6.69 0.11
C GLU A 237 23.10 8.04 0.50
N GLU A 238 22.45 8.74 -0.42
CA GLU A 238 21.83 10.05 -0.21
C GLU A 238 20.39 9.91 0.32
N ASP A 239 19.74 8.76 0.07
CA ASP A 239 18.40 8.48 0.60
C ASP A 239 18.39 8.27 2.12
N ASP A 240 17.44 8.89 2.80
CA ASP A 240 17.09 8.52 4.18
C ASP A 240 16.39 7.15 4.23
N PHE A 241 15.39 6.96 3.37
CA PHE A 241 14.64 5.72 3.17
C PHE A 241 13.80 5.82 1.89
N ALA A 242 13.29 4.67 1.43
CA ALA A 242 12.26 4.58 0.41
C ALA A 242 11.07 3.74 0.92
N CYS A 243 9.88 3.96 0.35
CA CYS A 243 8.72 3.08 0.58
C CYS A 243 8.56 2.02 -0.49
N GLY A 244 9.28 2.16 -1.62
CA GLY A 244 9.22 1.24 -2.74
C GLY A 244 9.63 1.91 -4.03
N ARG A 245 9.79 1.09 -5.08
CA ARG A 245 10.09 1.55 -6.43
C ARG A 245 9.54 0.57 -7.45
N ALA A 246 9.23 1.07 -8.64
CA ALA A 246 8.74 0.27 -9.75
C ALA A 246 9.57 0.54 -11.01
N TYR A 247 9.99 -0.54 -11.68
CA TYR A 247 10.53 -0.47 -13.03
C TYR A 247 9.45 -0.91 -14.01
N GLY A 248 8.68 0.07 -14.48
CA GLY A 248 7.53 -0.16 -15.36
C GLY A 248 7.92 -0.96 -16.62
N GLY A 249 9.03 -0.63 -17.27
CA GLY A 249 9.52 -1.38 -18.44
C GLY A 249 9.83 -2.84 -18.12
N SER A 250 10.38 -3.10 -16.93
CA SER A 250 10.72 -4.45 -16.43
C SER A 250 9.55 -5.17 -15.75
N ARG A 251 8.39 -4.52 -15.61
CA ARG A 251 7.15 -5.10 -15.05
C ARG A 251 7.29 -5.58 -13.60
N ILE A 252 8.14 -4.91 -12.83
CA ILE A 252 8.38 -5.24 -11.43
C ILE A 252 8.15 -4.02 -10.54
N ALA A 253 7.74 -4.28 -9.31
CA ALA A 253 7.72 -3.30 -8.23
C ALA A 253 8.07 -3.97 -6.92
N VAL A 254 8.78 -3.24 -6.05
CA VAL A 254 9.06 -3.64 -4.68
C VAL A 254 8.44 -2.58 -3.77
N ILE A 255 7.64 -3.00 -2.79
CA ILE A 255 7.02 -2.11 -1.80
C ILE A 255 7.38 -2.59 -0.40
N SER A 256 7.89 -1.67 0.41
CA SER A 256 8.10 -1.87 1.84
C SER A 256 6.86 -1.52 2.64
N THR A 257 6.47 -2.39 3.58
CA THR A 257 5.41 -2.12 4.56
C THR A 257 5.94 -1.49 5.85
N ALA A 258 7.27 -1.32 6.00
CA ALA A 258 7.89 -0.88 7.25
C ALA A 258 7.39 0.48 7.73
N ARG A 259 7.30 1.46 6.82
CA ARG A 259 6.90 2.84 7.15
C ARG A 259 5.39 3.05 7.28
N TYR A 260 4.61 2.03 6.94
CA TYR A 260 3.15 1.96 7.12
C TYR A 260 2.76 1.13 8.34
N ASN A 261 3.72 0.84 9.21
CA ASN A 261 3.51 0.11 10.44
C ASN A 261 2.72 0.98 11.44
N PRO A 262 1.53 0.54 11.92
CA PRO A 262 0.68 1.37 12.79
C PRO A 262 1.30 1.82 14.11
N LEU A 263 2.44 1.24 14.51
CA LEU A 263 3.19 1.72 15.68
C LEU A 263 3.90 3.05 15.43
N LEU A 264 4.02 3.47 14.18
CA LEU A 264 4.57 4.75 13.79
C LEU A 264 3.49 5.84 13.72
N ASP A 265 2.20 5.49 13.69
CA ASP A 265 1.08 6.42 13.51
C ASP A 265 1.13 7.61 14.46
N VAL A 266 1.32 7.37 15.77
CA VAL A 266 1.40 8.44 16.77
C VAL A 266 2.56 9.40 16.49
N LYS A 267 3.71 8.87 16.08
CA LYS A 267 4.89 9.67 15.76
C LYS A 267 4.73 10.41 14.42
N GLN A 268 4.00 9.82 13.48
CA GLN A 268 3.70 10.37 12.17
C GLN A 268 2.49 11.32 12.18
N GLY A 269 1.76 11.40 13.29
CA GLY A 269 0.54 12.21 13.39
C GLY A 269 -0.61 11.68 12.54
N ILE A 270 -0.66 10.36 12.29
CA ILE A 270 -1.72 9.74 11.48
C ILE A 270 -3.01 9.70 12.29
N GLU A 271 -4.09 10.23 11.72
CA GLU A 271 -5.42 10.13 12.30
C GLU A 271 -6.04 8.76 12.01
N ARG A 272 -6.44 8.02 13.06
CA ARG A 272 -7.00 6.67 13.01
C ARG A 272 -8.50 6.60 13.30
N GLU A 273 -9.09 7.56 14.00
CA GLU A 273 -10.48 7.48 14.45
C GLU A 273 -11.50 7.88 13.37
N HIS A 274 -11.12 8.84 12.52
CA HIS A 274 -11.98 9.52 11.54
C HIS A 274 -11.45 9.46 10.11
N GLY A 275 -10.23 8.95 9.90
CA GLY A 275 -9.64 8.75 8.57
C GLY A 275 -10.22 7.56 7.78
N TRP A 276 -11.25 6.88 8.29
CA TRP A 276 -11.76 5.65 7.70
C TRP A 276 -12.65 5.91 6.48
N PRO A 277 -12.34 5.34 5.29
CA PRO A 277 -13.06 5.68 4.06
C PRO A 277 -14.43 5.00 3.92
N ALA A 278 -14.79 4.04 4.79
CA ALA A 278 -16.06 3.30 4.65
C ALA A 278 -17.29 4.08 5.17
N SER A 279 -17.09 5.13 5.96
CA SER A 279 -18.16 5.97 6.51
C SER A 279 -17.56 7.14 7.28
N HIS A 280 -18.29 8.23 7.41
CA HIS A 280 -17.83 9.44 8.10
C HIS A 280 -18.64 9.68 9.37
N CYS A 281 -17.95 10.06 10.45
CA CYS A 281 -18.62 10.45 11.70
C CYS A 281 -19.23 11.85 11.55
N GLU A 282 -20.55 11.97 11.72
CA GLU A 282 -21.22 13.27 11.55
C GLU A 282 -20.77 14.31 12.57
N THR A 283 -20.51 13.91 13.82
CA THR A 283 -20.00 14.81 14.87
C THR A 283 -18.64 15.38 14.49
N TYR A 284 -17.73 14.53 14.01
CA TYR A 284 -16.42 14.97 13.54
C TYR A 284 -16.52 15.91 12.35
N ILE A 285 -17.40 15.61 11.37
CA ILE A 285 -17.62 16.48 10.22
C ILE A 285 -18.09 17.87 10.65
N LYS A 286 -19.07 17.95 11.54
CA LYS A 286 -19.57 19.24 12.07
C LYS A 286 -18.46 20.02 12.74
N TRP A 287 -17.65 19.35 13.56
CA TRP A 287 -16.49 19.98 14.19
C TRP A 287 -15.51 20.56 13.18
N CYS A 288 -15.13 19.79 12.15
CA CYS A 288 -14.19 20.24 11.12
C CYS A 288 -14.75 21.37 10.22
N VAL A 289 -16.05 21.35 9.93
CA VAL A 289 -16.67 22.31 8.99
C VAL A 289 -17.11 23.59 9.71
N ASP A 290 -17.76 23.45 10.86
CA ASP A 290 -18.36 24.58 11.58
C ASP A 290 -17.36 25.26 12.53
N GLY A 291 -16.18 24.65 12.74
CA GLY A 291 -15.14 25.21 13.60
C GLY A 291 -15.58 25.37 15.05
N LEU A 292 -16.49 24.51 15.53
CA LEU A 292 -16.95 24.55 16.91
C LEU A 292 -15.79 24.20 17.85
N GLU A 293 -15.08 25.23 18.30
CA GLU A 293 -14.25 25.18 19.50
C GLU A 293 -15.18 24.86 20.69
N GLU A 294 -14.94 23.75 21.38
CA GLU A 294 -15.36 23.61 22.78
C GLU A 294 -14.42 24.40 23.69
#